data_AF-A0AAI8VPW8-F1
#
_entry.id   AF-A0AAI8VPW8-F1
#
_cell.length_a   1.000
_cell.length_b   1.000
_cell.length_c   1.000
_cell.angle_alpha   90.00
_cell.angle_beta   90.00
_cell.angle_gamma   90.00
#
_symmetry.space_group_name_H-M   'P 1'
#
loop_
_entity.id
_entity.type
_entity.pdbx_description
1 polymer ?
#
loop_
_entity_poly.entity_id
_entity_poly.type
_entity_poly.pdbx_seq_one_letter_code
_entity_poly.pdbx_strand_id
1 'polypeptide(L)'
;MANPENSRATEPTSFAIETRPDNGKCAVAVRPIAVGSIILEERSTLSVKLAPNNALDGSTLLEIVQKYIELSLDVRREIATLHAFLRPDHGQALRDLHSIGFTGKQIAFTTKLLAIVFTNAFNKRNMTTLHLQASRFNHSCLPNVDLSKLADNTADELDLMALRDIEPGE
;
A
#
# COMPACT_ATOMS: atom_id res chain seq x y z
N MET A 1 20.17 14.29 26.78
CA MET A 1 21.11 14.24 25.64
C MET A 1 20.28 13.89 24.41
N ALA A 2 20.05 14.86 23.53
CA ALA A 2 19.20 14.68 22.35
C ALA A 2 20.03 14.07 21.21
N ASN A 3 19.49 13.04 20.56
CA ASN A 3 20.12 12.31 19.46
C ASN A 3 19.96 13.11 18.15
N PRO A 4 21.04 13.50 17.45
CA PRO A 4 20.98 14.43 16.32
C PRO A 4 20.90 13.70 14.97
N GLU A 5 19.91 12.82 14.79
CA GLU A 5 19.69 12.11 13.51
C GLU A 5 18.21 12.13 13.12
N ASN A 6 17.74 13.24 12.54
CA ASN A 6 16.75 13.26 11.44
C ASN A 6 16.32 14.70 11.12
N SER A 7 17.24 15.48 10.55
CA SER A 7 16.91 16.77 9.95
C SER A 7 17.40 16.78 8.51
N ARG A 8 17.02 15.76 7.71
CA ARG A 8 16.87 16.02 6.28
C ARG A 8 15.65 16.94 6.17
N ALA A 9 15.86 18.19 5.78
CA ALA A 9 14.78 19.04 5.33
C ALA A 9 14.02 18.22 4.28
N THR A 10 12.80 17.78 4.60
CA THR A 10 11.95 17.05 3.67
C THR A 10 11.73 17.99 2.51
N GLU A 11 12.36 17.71 1.38
CA GLU A 11 12.05 18.42 0.15
C GLU A 11 10.52 18.38 -0.04
N PRO A 12 9.91 19.50 -0.45
CA PRO A 12 8.48 19.49 -0.72
C PRO A 12 8.17 18.40 -1.74
N THR A 13 7.27 17.49 -1.36
CA THR A 13 6.85 16.36 -2.18
C THR A 13 6.42 16.87 -3.55
N SER A 14 6.78 16.16 -4.61
CA SER A 14 6.38 16.49 -5.99
C SER A 14 4.88 16.32 -6.23
N PHE A 15 4.18 15.69 -5.29
CA PHE A 15 2.74 15.44 -5.32
C PHE A 15 2.07 15.78 -3.97
N ALA A 16 0.74 15.91 -4.01
CA ALA A 16 -0.15 15.98 -2.85
C ALA A 16 -1.23 14.90 -2.97
N ILE A 17 -1.85 14.54 -1.84
CA ILE A 17 -3.01 13.64 -1.81
C ILE A 17 -4.29 14.46 -1.81
N GLU A 18 -5.11 14.29 -2.85
CA GLU A 18 -6.39 14.96 -3.00
C GLU A 18 -7.54 13.96 -2.98
N THR A 19 -8.74 14.40 -2.58
CA THR A 19 -9.96 13.58 -2.70
C THR A 19 -10.74 14.03 -3.93
N ARG A 20 -10.92 13.13 -4.90
CA ARG A 20 -11.70 13.36 -6.12
C ARG A 20 -13.02 12.56 -6.10
N PRO A 21 -14.12 13.08 -6.68
CA PRO A 21 -15.44 12.45 -6.62
C PRO A 21 -15.47 10.99 -7.11
N ASP A 22 -14.75 10.69 -8.18
CA ASP A 22 -14.83 9.40 -8.86
C ASP A 22 -13.75 8.40 -8.41
N ASN A 23 -12.64 8.90 -7.87
CA ASN A 23 -11.43 8.11 -7.62
C ASN A 23 -11.05 8.02 -6.13
N GLY A 24 -11.80 8.66 -5.24
CA GLY A 24 -11.43 8.74 -3.82
C GLY A 24 -10.15 9.54 -3.62
N LYS A 25 -9.26 9.07 -2.73
CA LYS A 25 -7.96 9.73 -2.47
C LYS A 25 -6.93 9.35 -3.54
N CYS A 26 -6.38 10.33 -4.25
CA CYS A 26 -5.37 10.13 -5.29
C CYS A 26 -4.17 11.07 -5.15
N ALA A 27 -3.00 10.62 -5.63
CA ALA A 27 -1.81 11.48 -5.77
C ALA A 27 -1.96 12.40 -7.00
N VAL A 28 -1.63 13.67 -6.83
CA VAL A 28 -1.71 14.73 -7.84
C VAL A 28 -0.43 15.54 -7.84
N ALA A 29 0.17 15.78 -9.00
CA ALA A 29 1.39 16.57 -9.11
C ALA A 29 1.15 18.02 -8.67
N VAL A 30 1.99 18.58 -7.79
CA VAL A 30 1.87 19.99 -7.34
C VAL A 30 2.81 20.93 -8.10
N ARG A 31 3.72 20.37 -8.88
CA ARG A 31 4.72 21.07 -9.70
C ARG A 31 5.06 20.21 -10.92
N PRO A 32 5.66 20.79 -11.99
CA PRO A 32 6.11 20.00 -13.13
C PRO A 32 7.10 18.92 -12.68
N ILE A 33 6.92 17.70 -13.18
CA ILE A 33 7.82 16.56 -12.93
C ILE A 33 8.39 16.14 -14.27
N ALA A 34 9.71 16.21 -14.41
CA ALA A 34 10.39 15.81 -15.64
C ALA A 34 10.41 14.28 -15.77
N VAL A 35 10.36 13.80 -17.01
CA VAL A 35 10.55 12.38 -17.35
C VAL A 35 11.80 11.79 -16.69
N GLY A 36 11.68 10.57 -16.16
CA GLY A 36 12.77 9.87 -15.47
C GLY A 36 13.04 10.33 -14.04
N SER A 37 12.33 11.34 -13.53
CA SER A 37 12.47 11.78 -12.14
C SER A 37 11.86 10.76 -11.18
N ILE A 38 12.50 10.56 -10.03
CA ILE A 38 11.94 9.81 -8.90
C ILE A 38 10.88 10.68 -8.23
N ILE A 39 9.66 10.15 -8.10
CA ILE A 39 8.49 10.82 -7.51
C ILE A 39 8.33 10.41 -6.06
N LEU A 40 8.54 9.12 -5.77
CA LEU A 40 8.36 8.53 -4.45
C LEU A 40 9.39 7.42 -4.27
N GLU A 41 10.04 7.43 -3.10
CA GLU A 41 10.78 6.29 -2.54
C GLU A 41 10.07 5.92 -1.23
N GLU A 42 9.53 4.71 -1.14
CA GLU A 42 8.73 4.31 0.02
C GLU A 42 9.09 2.90 0.51
N ARG A 43 9.29 2.80 1.82
CA ARG A 43 9.37 1.51 2.52
C ARG A 43 7.99 0.93 2.77
N SER A 44 7.89 -0.39 2.72
CA SER A 44 6.66 -1.11 3.00
C SER A 44 6.15 -0.73 4.38
N THR A 45 4.89 -0.30 4.44
CA THR A 45 4.16 -0.09 5.68
C THR A 45 3.79 -1.42 6.32
N LEU A 46 3.46 -2.42 5.50
CA LEU A 46 3.19 -3.79 5.93
C LEU A 46 3.85 -4.73 4.92
N SER A 47 4.44 -5.81 5.40
CA SER A 47 5.13 -6.78 4.57
C SER A 47 4.89 -8.18 5.13
N VAL A 48 4.33 -9.10 4.35
CA VAL A 48 4.04 -10.47 4.76
C VAL A 48 4.59 -11.46 3.75
N LYS A 49 5.02 -12.63 4.23
CA LYS A 49 5.46 -13.70 3.33
C LYS A 49 4.23 -14.48 2.86
N LEU A 50 4.14 -14.68 1.54
CA LEU A 50 3.12 -15.55 0.98
C LEU A 50 3.52 -17.02 1.13
N ALA A 51 2.52 -17.87 1.32
CA ALA A 51 2.69 -19.32 1.22
C ALA A 51 3.20 -19.71 -0.19
N PRO A 52 3.85 -20.88 -0.38
CA PRO A 52 4.54 -21.28 -1.61
C PRO A 52 3.73 -21.29 -2.93
N ASN A 53 2.42 -21.03 -2.88
CA ASN A 53 1.52 -20.98 -4.05
C ASN A 53 0.76 -19.64 -4.17
N ASN A 54 1.22 -18.58 -3.50
CA ASN A 54 0.46 -17.33 -3.32
C ASN A 54 -0.94 -17.56 -2.72
N ALA A 55 -1.12 -18.68 -2.01
CA ALA A 55 -2.38 -19.04 -1.38
C ALA A 55 -2.56 -18.22 -0.10
N LEU A 56 -3.76 -17.67 0.06
CA LEU A 56 -4.22 -17.10 1.31
C LEU A 56 -4.62 -18.23 2.24
N ASP A 57 -3.71 -18.61 3.14
CA ASP A 57 -4.05 -19.50 4.26
C ASP A 57 -4.30 -18.70 5.54
N GLY A 58 -4.88 -19.35 6.55
CA GLY A 58 -5.17 -18.73 7.83
C GLY A 58 -3.94 -18.13 8.53
N SER A 59 -2.73 -18.62 8.26
CA SER A 59 -1.50 -18.10 8.87
C SER A 59 -1.10 -16.76 8.28
N THR A 60 -1.19 -16.59 6.96
CA THR A 60 -0.95 -15.29 6.30
C THR A 60 -1.97 -14.25 6.76
N LEU A 61 -3.23 -14.65 6.97
CA LEU A 61 -4.28 -13.75 7.50
C LEU A 61 -3.94 -13.23 8.89
N LEU A 62 -3.54 -14.13 9.79
CA LEU A 62 -3.14 -13.77 11.15
C LEU A 62 -1.90 -12.87 11.16
N GLU A 63 -0.92 -13.13 10.29
CA GLU A 63 0.25 -12.28 10.15
C GLU A 63 -0.12 -10.85 9.71
N ILE A 64 -1.03 -10.70 8.72
CA ILE A 64 -1.52 -9.38 8.28
C ILE A 64 -2.19 -8.63 9.45
N VAL A 65 -3.08 -9.30 10.18
CA VAL A 65 -3.80 -8.69 11.31
C VAL A 65 -2.83 -8.29 12.42
N GLN A 66 -1.88 -9.17 12.76
CA GLN A 66 -0.88 -8.90 13.79
C GLN A 66 -0.03 -7.69 13.42
N LYS A 67 0.55 -7.68 12.21
CA LYS A 67 1.37 -6.55 11.73
C LYS A 67 0.58 -5.26 11.69
N TYR A 68 -0.70 -5.30 11.27
CA TYR A 68 -1.55 -4.11 11.29
C TYR A 68 -1.74 -3.56 12.70
N ILE A 69 -1.94 -4.42 13.72
CA ILE A 69 -2.13 -3.99 15.11
C ILE A 69 -0.86 -3.37 15.70
N GLU A 70 0.32 -3.83 15.26
CA GLU A 70 1.62 -3.29 15.66
C GLU A 70 1.89 -1.87 15.11
N LEU A 71 1.16 -1.44 14.07
CA LEU A 71 1.28 -0.09 13.51
C LEU A 71 0.73 0.99 14.44
N SER A 72 1.29 2.20 14.31
CA SER A 72 0.77 3.38 15.00
C SER A 72 -0.70 3.63 14.63
N LEU A 73 -1.43 4.30 15.54
CA LEU A 73 -2.85 4.59 15.31
C LEU A 73 -3.07 5.44 14.05
N ASP A 74 -2.17 6.37 13.76
CA ASP A 74 -2.29 7.25 12.61
C ASP A 74 -2.05 6.52 11.29
N VAL A 75 -1.06 5.60 11.25
CA VAL A 75 -0.85 4.74 10.08
C VAL A 75 -2.05 3.83 9.84
N ARG A 76 -2.62 3.23 10.91
CA ARG A 76 -3.84 2.41 10.81
C ARG A 76 -5.03 3.20 10.26
N ARG A 77 -5.20 4.45 10.71
CA ARG A 77 -6.24 5.36 10.20
C ARG A 77 -6.03 5.65 8.71
N GLU A 78 -4.79 5.92 8.30
CA GLU A 78 -4.49 6.16 6.89
C GLU A 78 -4.74 4.93 6.01
N ILE A 79 -4.31 3.74 6.43
CA ILE A 79 -4.62 2.47 5.73
C ILE A 79 -6.14 2.29 5.59
N ALA A 80 -6.92 2.60 6.63
CA ALA A 80 -8.37 2.46 6.60
C ALA A 80 -9.08 3.40 5.59
N THR A 81 -8.36 4.38 5.03
CA THR A 81 -8.85 5.27 3.95
C THR A 81 -8.38 4.86 2.55
N LEU A 82 -7.68 3.74 2.40
CA LEU A 82 -7.32 3.19 1.09
C LEU A 82 -8.54 2.57 0.40
N HIS A 83 -8.49 2.52 -0.93
CA HIS A 83 -9.51 1.84 -1.71
C HIS A 83 -9.54 0.34 -1.39
N ALA A 84 -10.71 -0.27 -1.37
CA ALA A 84 -10.87 -1.68 -1.03
C ALA A 84 -11.89 -2.34 -1.95
N PHE A 85 -11.44 -3.33 -2.70
CA PHE A 85 -12.30 -4.17 -3.53
C PHE A 85 -12.46 -5.55 -2.89
N LEU A 86 -13.70 -5.92 -2.58
CA LEU A 86 -14.02 -7.24 -2.05
C LEU A 86 -14.09 -8.25 -3.20
N ARG A 87 -13.10 -9.14 -3.25
CA ARG A 87 -13.07 -10.22 -4.22
C ARG A 87 -13.91 -11.42 -3.73
N PRO A 88 -14.50 -12.22 -4.63
CA PRO A 88 -15.29 -13.41 -4.27
C PRO A 88 -14.51 -14.49 -3.53
N ASP A 89 -13.21 -14.63 -3.81
CA ASP A 89 -12.29 -15.59 -3.19
C ASP A 89 -11.99 -15.29 -1.72
N HIS A 90 -12.21 -14.06 -1.25
CA HIS A 90 -12.18 -13.73 0.18
C HIS A 90 -13.21 -14.55 0.98
N GLY A 91 -14.29 -15.03 0.36
CA GLY A 91 -15.32 -15.81 1.04
C GLY A 91 -14.83 -17.10 1.70
N GLN A 92 -13.78 -17.74 1.17
CA GLN A 92 -13.19 -18.94 1.80
C GLN A 92 -12.37 -18.56 3.05
N ALA A 93 -11.52 -17.55 2.94
CA ALA A 93 -10.75 -17.02 4.08
C ALA A 93 -11.65 -16.63 5.26
N LEU A 94 -12.84 -16.09 4.99
CA LEU A 94 -13.82 -15.75 6.04
C LEU A 94 -14.43 -16.97 6.74
N ARG A 95 -14.65 -18.07 6.00
CA ARG A 95 -15.10 -19.33 6.61
C ARG A 95 -14.03 -19.91 7.52
N ASP A 96 -12.77 -19.82 7.11
CA ASP A 96 -11.64 -20.31 7.88
C ASP A 96 -11.49 -19.50 9.19
N LEU A 97 -11.64 -18.17 9.14
CA LEU A 97 -11.64 -17.31 10.34
C LEU A 97 -12.77 -17.66 11.32
N HIS A 98 -13.96 -17.94 10.81
CA HIS A 98 -15.08 -18.37 11.65
C HIS A 98 -14.77 -19.72 12.33
N SER A 99 -14.11 -20.65 11.63
CA SER A 99 -13.76 -21.97 12.18
C SER A 99 -12.75 -21.91 13.33
N ILE A 100 -11.93 -20.85 13.40
CA ILE A 100 -10.94 -20.62 14.47
C ILE A 100 -11.44 -19.66 15.57
N GLY A 101 -12.75 -19.36 15.60
CA GLY A 101 -13.40 -18.65 16.72
C GLY A 101 -13.48 -17.13 16.60
N PHE A 102 -13.27 -16.55 15.40
CA PHE A 102 -13.51 -15.11 15.21
C PHE A 102 -15.01 -14.80 15.27
N THR A 103 -15.37 -13.71 15.98
CA THR A 103 -16.74 -13.19 16.08
C THR A 103 -17.13 -12.32 14.88
N GLY A 104 -18.42 -12.05 14.68
CA GLY A 104 -18.91 -11.26 13.54
C GLY A 104 -18.23 -9.89 13.35
N LYS A 105 -17.90 -9.18 14.44
CA LYS A 105 -17.15 -7.91 14.35
C LYS A 105 -15.70 -8.11 13.93
N GLN A 106 -15.03 -9.14 14.46
CA GLN A 106 -13.65 -9.48 14.09
C GLN A 106 -13.57 -9.95 12.65
N ILE A 107 -14.55 -10.74 12.19
CA ILE A 107 -14.69 -11.15 10.79
C ILE A 107 -14.83 -9.90 9.93
N ALA A 108 -15.81 -9.04 10.18
CA ALA A 108 -16.03 -7.83 9.37
C ALA A 108 -14.80 -6.92 9.29
N PHE A 109 -14.11 -6.72 10.42
CA PHE A 109 -12.85 -5.97 10.46
C PHE A 109 -11.78 -6.63 9.58
N THR A 110 -11.57 -7.94 9.77
CA THR A 110 -10.53 -8.69 9.05
C THR A 110 -10.84 -8.72 7.56
N THR A 111 -12.10 -8.96 7.16
CA THR A 111 -12.57 -8.89 5.77
C THR A 111 -12.18 -7.56 5.12
N LYS A 112 -12.46 -6.45 5.79
CA LYS A 112 -12.17 -5.11 5.27
C LYS A 112 -10.67 -4.87 5.15
N LEU A 113 -9.89 -5.26 6.16
CA LEU A 113 -8.44 -5.13 6.13
C LEU A 113 -7.83 -5.92 4.97
N LEU A 114 -8.28 -7.16 4.75
CA LEU A 114 -7.82 -7.99 3.64
C LEU A 114 -8.15 -7.36 2.29
N ALA A 115 -9.39 -6.87 2.13
CA ALA A 115 -9.78 -6.17 0.91
C ALA A 115 -8.88 -4.97 0.63
N ILE A 116 -8.52 -4.19 1.66
CA ILE A 116 -7.56 -3.08 1.52
C ILE A 116 -6.19 -3.63 1.09
N VAL A 117 -5.61 -4.56 1.84
CA VAL A 117 -4.26 -5.08 1.56
C VAL A 117 -4.20 -5.65 0.14
N PHE A 118 -5.09 -6.55 -0.24
CA PHE A 118 -5.03 -7.19 -1.56
C PHE A 118 -5.38 -6.28 -2.73
N THR A 119 -6.09 -5.18 -2.51
CA THR A 119 -6.34 -4.19 -3.56
C THR A 119 -5.10 -3.33 -3.84
N ASN A 120 -4.27 -3.13 -2.81
CA ASN A 120 -3.21 -2.13 -2.82
C ASN A 120 -1.79 -2.70 -2.71
N ALA A 121 -1.67 -4.03 -2.55
CA ALA A 121 -0.39 -4.66 -2.31
C ALA A 121 0.39 -4.95 -3.59
N PHE A 122 1.70 -4.95 -3.43
CA PHE A 122 2.70 -5.28 -4.43
C PHE A 122 3.29 -6.65 -4.11
N ASN A 123 3.47 -7.50 -5.13
CA ASN A 123 4.00 -8.84 -4.95
C ASN A 123 5.43 -8.92 -5.53
N LYS A 124 6.42 -9.24 -4.69
CA LYS A 124 7.82 -9.40 -5.09
C LYS A 124 8.46 -10.54 -4.30
N ARG A 125 9.16 -11.48 -4.96
CA ARG A 125 9.98 -12.52 -4.32
C ARG A 125 9.28 -13.26 -3.16
N ASN A 126 8.03 -13.70 -3.35
CA ASN A 126 7.17 -14.37 -2.35
C ASN A 126 6.75 -13.50 -1.16
N MET A 127 6.84 -12.17 -1.29
CA MET A 127 6.35 -11.22 -0.31
C MET A 127 5.25 -10.38 -0.91
N THR A 128 4.25 -10.09 -0.07
CA THR A 128 3.19 -9.12 -0.33
C THR A 128 3.46 -7.92 0.55
N THR A 129 3.73 -6.78 -0.08
CA THR A 129 4.00 -5.52 0.61
C THR A 129 2.91 -4.50 0.34
N LEU A 130 2.58 -3.71 1.36
CA LEU A 130 1.70 -2.55 1.27
C LEU A 130 2.55 -1.30 1.46
N HIS A 131 2.43 -0.34 0.53
CA HIS A 131 3.17 0.92 0.53
C HIS A 131 2.14 2.06 0.57
N LEU A 132 2.00 2.73 1.70
CA LEU A 132 0.85 3.59 1.99
C LEU A 132 0.69 4.74 0.99
N GLN A 133 1.78 5.42 0.62
CA GLN A 133 1.76 6.52 -0.33
C GLN A 133 1.64 6.02 -1.77
N ALA A 134 2.35 4.95 -2.13
CA ALA A 134 2.26 4.35 -3.45
C ALA A 134 0.85 3.86 -3.77
N SER A 135 0.13 3.35 -2.76
CA SER A 135 -1.29 2.95 -2.88
C SER A 135 -2.26 4.12 -3.10
N ARG A 136 -1.77 5.37 -3.18
CA ARG A 136 -2.56 6.54 -3.61
C ARG A 136 -2.43 6.86 -5.10
N PHE A 137 -1.54 6.17 -5.81
CA PHE A 137 -1.42 6.29 -7.25
C PHE A 137 -2.44 5.38 -7.89
N ASN A 138 -3.38 5.97 -8.64
CA ASN A 138 -4.47 5.23 -9.25
C ASN A 138 -3.97 4.35 -10.41
N HIS A 139 -4.65 3.24 -10.62
CA HIS A 139 -4.43 2.41 -11.79
C HIS A 139 -4.89 3.12 -13.07
N SER A 140 -4.09 3.00 -14.14
CA SER A 140 -4.42 3.45 -15.49
C SER A 140 -3.81 2.50 -16.51
N CYS A 141 -4.54 2.22 -17.60
CA CYS A 141 -3.99 1.48 -18.76
C CYS A 141 -2.99 2.32 -19.57
N LEU A 142 -2.95 3.64 -19.35
CA LEU A 142 -2.00 4.58 -19.94
C LEU A 142 -1.28 5.32 -18.79
N PRO A 143 -0.35 4.65 -18.09
CA PRO A 143 0.29 5.22 -16.92
C PRO A 143 1.25 6.36 -17.30
N ASN A 144 1.37 7.34 -16.41
CA ASN A 144 2.37 8.42 -16.47
C ASN A 144 3.53 8.19 -15.48
N VAL A 145 3.41 7.16 -14.64
CA VAL A 145 4.40 6.75 -13.65
C VAL A 145 4.61 5.25 -13.78
N ASP A 146 5.86 4.81 -13.64
CA ASP A 146 6.22 3.40 -13.60
C ASP A 146 6.76 3.01 -12.23
N LEU A 147 6.45 1.77 -11.86
CA LEU A 147 7.07 1.01 -10.78
C LEU A 147 8.42 0.45 -11.29
N SER A 148 9.18 1.26 -12.02
CA SER A 148 10.20 0.77 -12.95
C SER A 148 11.44 0.21 -12.27
N LYS A 149 11.69 0.54 -11.00
CA LYS A 149 12.89 0.09 -10.31
C LYS A 149 12.56 -0.15 -8.86
N LEU A 150 11.97 -1.31 -8.62
CA LEU A 150 12.35 -2.07 -7.44
C LEU A 150 13.88 -2.17 -7.46
N ALA A 151 14.59 -1.23 -6.82
CA ALA A 151 16.02 -1.30 -6.67
C ALA A 151 16.37 -2.74 -6.27
N ASP A 152 17.39 -3.30 -6.90
CA ASP A 152 17.80 -4.70 -6.74
C ASP A 152 18.06 -5.12 -5.28
N ASN A 153 17.97 -4.18 -4.32
CA ASN A 153 18.53 -4.32 -3.00
C ASN A 153 17.58 -4.73 -1.87
N THR A 154 16.25 -4.56 -1.92
CA THR A 154 15.39 -5.15 -0.87
C THR A 154 13.97 -5.47 -1.35
N ALA A 155 13.28 -6.39 -0.67
CA ALA A 155 11.87 -6.71 -0.96
C ALA A 155 10.88 -5.68 -0.40
N ASP A 156 11.37 -4.75 0.43
CA ASP A 156 10.56 -3.84 1.24
C ASP A 156 10.61 -2.38 0.76
N GLU A 157 11.30 -2.07 -0.34
CA GLU A 157 11.42 -0.72 -0.90
C GLU A 157 10.79 -0.64 -2.29
N LEU A 158 10.12 0.48 -2.56
CA LEU A 158 9.41 0.77 -3.81
C LEU A 158 9.73 2.19 -4.28
N ASP A 159 10.12 2.30 -5.55
CA ASP A 159 10.39 3.57 -6.20
C ASP A 159 9.38 3.79 -7.34
N LEU A 160 8.83 5.00 -7.40
CA LEU A 160 7.98 5.47 -8.51
C LEU A 160 8.73 6.50 -9.34
N MET A 161 8.73 6.31 -10.66
CA MET A 161 9.44 7.18 -11.60
C MET A 161 8.51 7.69 -12.69
N ALA A 162 8.65 8.96 -13.08
CA ALA A 162 7.88 9.54 -14.17
C ALA A 162 8.23 8.90 -15.53
N LEU A 163 7.23 8.41 -16.27
CA LEU A 163 7.39 7.85 -17.63
C LEU A 163 7.46 8.91 -18.72
N ARG A 164 6.97 10.11 -18.41
CA ARG A 164 6.95 11.30 -19.26
C ARG A 164 6.92 12.54 -18.37
N ASP A 165 6.97 13.72 -18.98
CA ASP A 165 6.70 14.95 -18.25
C ASP A 165 5.25 14.94 -17.72
N ILE A 166 5.08 15.38 -16.47
CA ILE A 166 3.80 15.45 -15.74
C ILE A 166 3.57 16.91 -15.34
N GLU A 167 2.41 17.44 -15.71
CA GLU A 167 2.04 18.83 -15.41
C GLU A 167 1.42 18.97 -14.01
N PRO A 168 1.47 20.15 -13.38
CA PRO A 168 0.75 20.40 -12.13
C PRO A 168 -0.76 20.14 -12.28
N GLY A 169 -1.34 19.43 -11.31
CA GLY A 169 -2.77 19.07 -11.27
C GLY A 169 -3.12 17.75 -11.94
N GLU A 170 -2.19 17.15 -12.67
CA GLU A 170 -2.31 15.79 -13.20
C GLU A 170 -2.28 14.75 -12.08
#